data_AF-A0A0P9FBX5-F1
#
_entry.id   AF-A0A0P9FBX5-F1
#
_cell.length_a   1.000
_cell.length_b   1.000
_cell.length_c   1.000
_cell.angle_alpha   90.00
_cell.angle_beta   90.00
_cell.angle_gamma   90.00
#
_symmetry.space_group_name_H-M   'P 1'
#
loop_
_entity.id
_entity.type
_entity.pdbx_description
1 polymer ?
#
loop_
_entity_poly.entity_id
_entity_poly.type
_entity_poly.pdbx_seq_one_letter_code
_entity_poly.pdbx_strand_id
1 'polypeptide(L)' 'QRQLELALAALPESLRVVFALRELEGLSTEETAAALGLGASAVKVRLHRARLRLRELLAGYLAGEGAEP' A
#
# COMPACT_ATOMS: atom_id res chain seq x y z
N GLN A 1 -0.89 -16.30 2.92
CA GLN A 1 -0.69 -14.86 2.58
C GLN A 1 -1.96 -14.10 2.17
N ARG A 2 -3.13 -14.75 2.08
CA ARG A 2 -4.42 -14.17 1.60
C ARG A 2 -4.85 -12.84 2.24
N GLN A 3 -4.61 -12.65 3.55
CA GLN A 3 -5.02 -11.43 4.26
C GLN A 3 -4.26 -10.17 3.78
N LEU A 4 -2.98 -10.31 3.43
CA LEU A 4 -2.21 -9.19 2.88
C LEU A 4 -2.70 -8.83 1.47
N GLU A 5 -3.02 -9.84 0.65
CA GLU A 5 -3.54 -9.63 -0.71
C GLU A 5 -4.89 -8.93 -0.69
N LEU A 6 -5.79 -9.33 0.21
CA LEU A 6 -7.09 -8.67 0.42
C LEU A 6 -6.93 -7.24 0.93
N ALA A 7 -6.03 -7.01 1.89
CA ALA A 7 -5.74 -5.67 2.40
C ALA A 7 -5.12 -4.76 1.32
N LEU A 8 -4.25 -5.30 0.48
CA LEU A 8 -3.71 -4.58 -0.68
C LEU A 8 -4.82 -4.27 -1.69
N ALA A 9 -5.70 -5.23 -1.99
CA ALA A 9 -6.83 -5.01 -2.90
C ALA A 9 -7.81 -3.94 -2.40
N ALA A 10 -7.97 -3.81 -1.08
CA ALA A 10 -8.79 -2.77 -0.46
C ALA A 10 -8.14 -1.37 -0.43
N LEU A 11 -6.83 -1.25 -0.73
CA LEU A 11 -6.21 0.06 -0.88
C LEU A 11 -6.69 0.75 -2.17
N PRO A 12 -6.91 2.08 -2.12
CA PRO A 12 -7.02 2.89 -3.32
C PRO A 12 -5.83 2.63 -4.26
N GLU A 13 -6.09 2.50 -5.56
CA GLU A 13 -5.10 2.12 -6.56
C GLU A 13 -3.83 2.99 -6.51
N SER A 14 -4.00 4.31 -6.36
CA SER A 14 -2.87 5.25 -6.25
C SER A 14 -1.96 5.02 -5.04
N LEU A 15 -2.48 4.44 -3.96
CA LEU A 15 -1.70 4.05 -2.78
C LEU A 15 -1.08 2.67 -2.96
N ARG A 16 -1.85 1.72 -3.50
CA ARG A 16 -1.41 0.35 -3.79
C ARG A 16 -0.21 0.32 -4.73
N VAL A 17 -0.26 1.06 -5.84
CA VAL A 17 0.83 1.06 -6.83
C VAL A 17 2.12 1.62 -6.25
N VAL A 18 2.04 2.68 -5.44
CA VAL A 18 3.19 3.27 -4.76
C VAL A 18 3.77 2.29 -3.73
N PHE A 19 2.92 1.60 -2.98
CA PHE A 19 3.37 0.60 -2.01
C PHE A 19 4.05 -0.59 -2.70
N ALA A 20 3.45 -1.12 -3.78
CA ALA A 20 4.01 -2.24 -4.52
C ALA A 20 5.41 -1.92 -5.07
N LEU A 21 5.56 -0.79 -5.76
CA LEU A 21 6.86 -0.39 -6.31
C LEU A 21 7.93 -0.18 -5.21
N ARG A 22 7.53 0.39 -4.06
CA ARG A 22 8.47 0.73 -2.98
C ARG A 22 8.85 -0.44 -2.08
N GLU A 23 7.91 -1.31 -1.75
CA GLU A 23 8.08 -2.33 -0.71
C GLU A 23 8.14 -3.75 -1.27
N LEU A 24 7.54 -4.00 -2.44
CA LEU A 24 7.58 -5.32 -3.08
C LEU A 24 8.66 -5.39 -4.16
N GLU A 25 8.70 -4.38 -5.04
CA GLU A 25 9.69 -4.29 -6.13
C GLU A 25 11.00 -3.62 -5.68
N GLY A 26 11.00 -2.94 -4.52
CA GLY A 26 12.21 -2.36 -3.92
C GLY A 26 12.75 -1.08 -4.60
N LEU A 27 11.98 -0.43 -5.47
CA LEU A 27 12.40 0.81 -6.15
C LEU A 27 12.66 1.92 -5.14
N SER A 28 13.58 2.83 -5.47
CA SER A 28 13.77 4.08 -4.74
C SER A 28 12.55 5.02 -4.87
N THR A 29 12.48 6.06 -4.03
CA THR A 29 11.41 7.07 -4.12
C THR A 29 11.48 7.82 -5.45
N GLU A 30 12.69 8.05 -5.96
CA GLU A 30 12.94 8.76 -7.21
C GLU A 30 12.57 7.90 -8.42
N GLU A 31 12.94 6.62 -8.43
CA GLU A 31 12.53 5.68 -9.48
C GLU A 31 11.00 5.51 -9.51
N THR A 32 10.38 5.37 -8.34
CA THR A 32 8.90 5.31 -8.24
C THR A 32 8.25 6.60 -8.75
N ALA A 33 8.83 7.75 -8.42
CA ALA A 33 8.34 9.05 -8.87
C ALA A 33 8.41 9.17 -10.40
N ALA A 34 9.54 8.79 -11.00
CA ALA A 34 9.73 8.77 -12.45
C ALA A 34 8.76 7.79 -13.13
N ALA A 35 8.65 6.57 -12.62
CA ALA A 35 7.78 5.52 -13.19
C ALA A 35 6.29 5.92 -13.20
N LEU A 36 5.85 6.71 -12.22
CA LEU A 36 4.44 7.11 -12.07
C LEU A 36 4.15 8.54 -12.56
N GLY A 37 5.15 9.28 -13.05
CA GLY A 37 5.00 10.69 -13.42
C GLY A 37 4.61 11.59 -12.24
N LEU A 38 5.13 11.29 -11.04
CA LEU A 38 4.82 11.99 -9.79
C LEU A 38 6.04 12.74 -9.25
N GLY A 39 5.81 13.67 -8.33
CA GLY A 39 6.89 14.22 -7.50
C GLY A 39 7.28 13.31 -6.34
N ALA A 40 8.55 13.29 -5.95
CA ALA A 40 9.07 12.50 -4.83
C ALA A 40 8.31 12.74 -3.51
N SER A 41 7.88 13.99 -3.25
CA SER A 41 7.08 14.33 -2.07
C SER A 41 5.72 13.63 -2.09
N ALA A 42 5.08 13.56 -3.26
CA ALA A 42 3.81 12.87 -3.43
C ALA A 42 3.94 11.35 -3.24
N VAL A 43 5.06 10.76 -3.68
CA VAL A 43 5.39 9.35 -3.43
C VAL A 43 5.53 9.08 -1.93
N LYS A 44 6.29 9.91 -1.19
CA LYS A 44 6.46 9.75 0.26
C LYS A 44 5.13 9.82 1.01
N VAL A 45 4.29 10.80 0.67
CA VAL A 45 2.95 10.95 1.28
C VAL A 45 2.06 9.75 0.98
N ARG A 46 2.01 9.31 -0.29
CA ARG A 46 1.21 8.13 -0.67
C ARG A 46 1.70 6.86 0.00
N LEU A 47 3.01 6.63 0.07
CA LEU A 47 3.58 5.48 0.76
C LEU A 47 3.22 5.47 2.25
N HIS A 48 3.36 6.61 2.93
CA HIS A 48 2.97 6.73 4.34
C HIS A 48 1.49 6.42 4.55
N ARG A 49 0.60 7.00 3.72
CA ARG A 49 -0.84 6.73 3.77
C ARG A 49 -1.17 5.27 3.47
N ALA A 50 -0.50 4.65 2.50
CA ALA A 50 -0.67 3.24 2.17
C ALA A 50 -0.35 2.35 3.40
N ARG A 51 0.78 2.61 4.07
CA ARG A 51 1.19 1.86 5.27
C ARG A 51 0.20 2.02 6.43
N LEU A 52 -0.30 3.25 6.68
CA LEU A 52 -1.30 3.48 7.72
C LEU A 52 -2.60 2.71 7.44
N ARG A 53 -3.11 2.79 6.21
CA ARG A 53 -4.33 2.09 5.79
C ARG A 53 -4.17 0.58 5.85
N LEU A 54 -3.06 0.04 5.39
CA LEU A 54 -2.78 -1.40 5.50
C LEU A 54 -2.74 -1.84 6.96
N ARG A 55 -2.13 -1.04 7.85
CA ARG A 55 -2.11 -1.34 9.28
C ARG A 55 -3.53 -1.34 9.86
N GLU A 56 -4.38 -0.39 9.51
CA GLU A 56 -5.78 -0.35 9.95
C GLU A 56 -6.57 -1.55 9.45
N LEU A 57 -6.44 -1.89 8.17
CA LEU A 57 -7.12 -3.05 7.56
C LEU A 57 -6.68 -4.35 8.23
N LEU A 58 -5.37 -4.57 8.35
CA LEU A 58 -4.81 -5.77 8.96
C LEU A 58 -5.12 -5.85 10.47
N ALA A 59 -5.14 -4.72 11.18
CA ALA A 59 -5.59 -4.68 12.57
C ALA A 59 -7.08 -5.05 12.69
N GLY A 60 -7.92 -4.59 11.75
CA GLY A 60 -9.33 -4.99 11.67
C GLY A 60 -9.50 -6.48 11.39
N TYR A 61 -8.72 -7.06 10.47
CA TYR A 61 -8.71 -8.50 10.19
C TYR A 61 -8.18 -9.36 11.35
N LEU A 62 -7.27 -8.81 12.17
CA LEU A 62 -6.76 -9.50 13.36
C LEU A 62 -7.71 -9.37 14.56
N ALA A 63 -8.45 -8.26 14.64
CA ALA A 63 -9.41 -7.99 15.71
C ALA A 63 -10.80 -8.58 15.46
N GLY A 64 -11.16 -8.80 14.20
CA GLY A 64 -12.36 -9.54 13.80
C GLY A 64 -11.93 -10.71 12.93
N GLU A 65 -12.04 -11.92 13.50
CA GLU A 65 -11.77 -13.19 12.80
C GLU A 65 -12.34 -13.16 11.38
N GLY A 66 -11.50 -13.53 10.41
CA GLY A 66 -11.74 -13.56 8.97
C GLY A 66 -13.20 -13.38 8.55
N ALA A 67 -13.59 -12.14 8.24
CA ALA A 67 -14.85 -11.87 7.56
C ALA A 67 -14.74 -12.35 6.10
N GLU A 68 -14.95 -13.66 5.90
CA GLU A 68 -15.40 -14.22 4.64
C GLU A 68 -16.94 -14.17 4.61
N PRO A 69 -17.58 -13.65 3.56
CA PRO A 69 -18.95 -14.04 3.23
C PRO A 69 -19.01 -15.46 2.66
#